data_AF-A0A7C5CBW3-F1
#
_entry.id   AF-A0A7C5CBW3-F1
#
_cell.length_a   1.000
_cell.length_b   1.000
_cell.length_c   1.000
_cell.angle_alpha   90.00
_cell.angle_beta   90.00
_cell.angle_gamma   90.00
#
_symmetry.space_group_name_H-M   'P 1'
#
loop_
_entity.id
_entity.type
_entity.pdbx_description
1 polymer ?
#
loop_
_entity_poly.entity_id
_entity_poly.type
_entity_poly.pdbx_seq_one_letter_code
_entity_poly.pdbx_strand_id
1 'polypeptide(L)'
;NSIHSSIGCTPVAKWEALSEQMTGDIPFEMEAFQVSFLPSELRKVRRDGIHLFQIRYWSDALAGQIGRGDGKVIVRYDPRDISMIWVELEDGRYVEARYRNLEIPPVSLWEYREAMRKARALGKSGSKELVLAELIRLQRQVEAESRGLTRAERRSRERKGTLEGTNSAVSTNEGLRAIDTGDTSRPLFKVERW
;
A
#
# COMPACT_ATOMS: atom_id res chain seq x y z
N ASN A 1 -16.41 -17.67 -1.47
CA ASN A 1 -16.51 -19.14 -1.39
C ASN A 1 -17.88 -19.60 -1.84
N SER A 2 -18.08 -19.76 -3.14
CA SER A 2 -19.27 -20.44 -3.68
C SER A 2 -19.02 -21.94 -3.79
N ILE A 3 -20.10 -22.72 -3.84
CA ILE A 3 -20.06 -24.16 -4.06
C ILE A 3 -19.61 -24.43 -5.50
N HIS A 4 -18.60 -25.28 -5.67
CA HIS A 4 -18.11 -25.67 -6.99
C HIS A 4 -18.97 -26.79 -7.57
N SER A 5 -19.46 -26.63 -8.81
CA SER A 5 -20.46 -27.51 -9.43
C SER A 5 -20.01 -28.97 -9.57
N SER A 6 -18.73 -29.23 -9.81
CA SER A 6 -18.21 -30.62 -9.94
C SER A 6 -17.73 -31.26 -8.64
N ILE A 7 -17.40 -30.46 -7.61
CA ILE A 7 -16.82 -30.95 -6.34
C ILE A 7 -17.91 -31.02 -5.25
N GLY A 8 -19.07 -30.39 -5.48
CA GLY A 8 -20.25 -30.43 -4.59
C GLY A 8 -20.08 -29.69 -3.27
N CYS A 9 -18.91 -29.07 -3.04
CA CYS A 9 -18.61 -28.27 -1.87
C CYS A 9 -17.75 -27.06 -2.27
N THR A 10 -17.46 -26.17 -1.33
CA THR A 10 -16.56 -25.04 -1.60
C THR A 10 -15.12 -25.56 -1.75
N PRO A 11 -14.32 -25.00 -2.67
CA PRO A 11 -12.91 -25.41 -2.82
C PRO A 11 -12.11 -25.33 -1.51
N VAL A 12 -12.40 -24.33 -0.67
CA VAL A 12 -11.78 -24.18 0.66
C VAL A 12 -12.14 -25.33 1.59
N ALA A 13 -13.42 -25.73 1.69
CA ALA A 13 -13.81 -26.86 2.53
C ALA A 13 -13.18 -28.18 2.06
N LYS A 14 -13.06 -28.37 0.73
CA LYS A 14 -12.38 -29.55 0.17
C LYS A 14 -10.88 -29.54 0.47
N TRP A 15 -10.24 -28.37 0.39
CA TRP A 15 -8.84 -28.18 0.72
C TRP A 15 -8.56 -28.48 2.20
N GLU A 16 -9.35 -27.92 3.12
CA GLU A 16 -9.22 -28.16 4.56
C GLU A 16 -9.27 -29.66 4.89
N ALA A 17 -10.28 -30.37 4.36
CA ALA A 17 -10.44 -31.81 4.58
C ALA A 17 -9.27 -32.67 4.03
N LEU A 18 -8.61 -32.23 2.95
CA LEU A 18 -7.44 -32.92 2.40
C LEU A 18 -6.15 -32.52 3.13
N SER A 19 -6.04 -31.28 3.58
CA SER A 19 -4.85 -30.74 4.25
C SER A 19 -4.60 -31.42 5.58
N GLU A 20 -5.64 -31.82 6.31
CA GLU A 20 -5.52 -32.60 7.55
C GLU A 20 -4.83 -33.97 7.33
N GLN A 21 -5.00 -34.55 6.15
CA GLN A 21 -4.38 -35.81 5.75
C GLN A 21 -2.94 -35.63 5.23
N MET A 22 -2.54 -34.39 4.91
CA MET A 22 -1.23 -34.03 4.36
C MET A 22 -0.35 -33.38 5.45
N THR A 23 -0.07 -34.11 6.52
CA THR A 23 0.68 -33.58 7.69
C THR A 23 2.21 -33.66 7.55
N GLY A 24 2.76 -33.86 6.35
CA GLY A 24 4.15 -34.30 6.15
C GLY A 24 5.18 -33.24 5.72
N ASP A 25 4.79 -32.22 4.98
CA ASP A 25 5.76 -31.44 4.20
C ASP A 25 5.88 -29.98 4.67
N ILE A 26 6.01 -29.76 5.98
CA ILE A 26 6.33 -28.42 6.50
C ILE A 26 7.84 -28.21 6.33
N PRO A 27 8.27 -27.18 5.58
CA PRO A 27 9.69 -26.86 5.45
C PRO A 27 10.31 -26.61 6.82
N PHE A 28 11.50 -27.16 7.05
CA PHE A 28 12.23 -26.98 8.30
C PHE A 28 12.51 -25.49 8.61
N GLU A 29 12.72 -24.68 7.58
CA GLU A 29 12.98 -23.25 7.69
C GLU A 29 11.99 -22.45 6.83
N MET A 30 10.95 -21.95 7.49
CA MET A 30 9.82 -21.26 6.83
C MET A 30 10.26 -19.98 6.09
N GLU A 31 11.18 -19.21 6.66
CA GLU A 31 11.68 -17.96 6.05
C GLU A 31 12.46 -18.24 4.77
N ALA A 32 13.41 -19.18 4.81
CA ALA A 32 14.18 -19.60 3.63
C ALA A 32 13.26 -20.15 2.53
N PHE A 33 12.24 -20.92 2.91
CA PHE A 33 11.22 -21.41 1.98
C PHE A 33 10.46 -20.26 1.32
N GLN A 34 9.95 -19.29 2.08
CA GLN A 34 9.24 -18.13 1.51
C GLN A 34 10.13 -17.33 0.56
N VAL A 35 11.37 -17.07 0.97
CA VAL A 35 12.35 -16.32 0.18
C VAL A 35 12.69 -17.04 -1.12
N SER A 36 12.69 -18.38 -1.14
CA SER A 36 13.01 -19.16 -2.35
C SER A 36 12.08 -18.88 -3.55
N PHE A 37 10.83 -18.47 -3.29
CA PHE A 37 9.85 -18.12 -4.32
C PHE A 37 10.02 -16.69 -4.87
N LEU A 38 10.85 -15.87 -4.23
CA LEU A 38 11.05 -14.49 -4.66
C LEU A 38 11.89 -14.44 -5.95
N PRO A 39 11.64 -13.45 -6.83
CA PRO A 39 12.50 -13.15 -7.97
C PRO A 39 13.97 -13.06 -7.57
N SER A 40 14.86 -13.56 -8.43
CA SER A 40 16.30 -13.61 -8.17
C SER A 40 17.12 -12.98 -9.29
N GLU A 41 18.28 -12.44 -8.90
CA GLU A 41 19.31 -11.93 -9.80
C GLU A 41 20.71 -12.30 -9.30
N LEU A 42 21.62 -12.61 -10.22
CA LEU A 42 23.02 -12.86 -9.87
C LEU A 42 23.78 -11.54 -9.77
N ARG A 43 24.31 -11.21 -8.59
CA ARG A 43 25.00 -9.93 -8.34
C ARG A 43 26.36 -10.12 -7.70
N LYS A 44 27.28 -9.20 -7.99
CA LYS A 44 28.63 -9.20 -7.39
C LYS A 44 28.60 -8.53 -6.01
N VAL A 45 29.18 -9.18 -5.01
CA VAL A 45 29.45 -8.58 -3.69
C VAL A 45 30.68 -7.68 -3.81
N ARG A 46 30.50 -6.39 -3.54
CA ARG A 46 31.59 -5.39 -3.54
C ARG A 46 31.89 -4.93 -2.12
N ARG A 47 33.01 -4.23 -1.95
CA ARG A 47 33.40 -3.61 -0.67
C ARG A 47 32.38 -2.60 -0.15
N ASP A 48 31.68 -1.92 -1.04
CA ASP A 48 30.62 -0.97 -0.72
C ASP A 48 29.21 -1.60 -0.72
N GLY A 49 29.13 -2.91 -0.95
CA GLY A 49 27.92 -3.72 -0.88
C GLY A 49 27.42 -4.25 -2.22
N ILE A 50 26.20 -4.75 -2.21
CA ILE A 50 25.54 -5.31 -3.38
C ILE A 50 24.79 -4.20 -4.10
N HIS A 51 24.93 -4.15 -5.42
CA HIS A 51 24.23 -3.19 -6.26
C HIS A 51 23.07 -3.86 -6.96
N LEU A 52 21.84 -3.43 -6.66
CA LEU A 52 20.61 -3.88 -7.31
C LEU A 52 19.72 -2.66 -7.58
N PHE A 53 19.15 -2.56 -8.77
CA PHE A 53 18.36 -1.40 -9.21
C PHE A 53 19.06 -0.03 -9.06
N GLN A 54 20.39 0.03 -9.05
CA GLN A 54 21.17 1.25 -8.78
C GLN A 54 21.08 1.76 -7.32
N ILE A 55 20.63 0.89 -6.43
CA ILE A 55 20.63 1.08 -4.98
C ILE A 55 21.70 0.16 -4.40
N ARG A 56 22.42 0.64 -3.38
CA ARG A 56 23.38 -0.15 -2.63
C ARG A 56 22.74 -0.79 -1.42
N TYR A 57 23.03 -2.07 -1.23
CA TYR A 57 22.57 -2.87 -0.11
C TYR A 57 23.77 -3.37 0.70
N TRP A 58 23.62 -3.38 2.03
CA TRP A 58 24.66 -3.83 2.94
C TRP A 58 24.10 -4.65 4.10
N SER A 59 24.91 -5.59 4.56
CA SER A 59 24.76 -6.33 5.81
C SER A 59 26.14 -6.76 6.26
N ASP A 60 26.41 -6.71 7.56
CA ASP A 60 27.72 -7.05 8.11
C ASP A 60 28.08 -8.52 7.87
N ALA A 61 27.07 -9.39 7.75
CA ALA A 61 27.24 -10.80 7.39
C ALA A 61 27.80 -11.00 5.96
N LEU A 62 27.75 -9.98 5.09
CA LEU A 62 28.34 -10.03 3.75
C LEU A 62 29.85 -9.80 3.76
N ALA A 63 30.44 -9.33 4.86
CA ALA A 63 31.88 -9.04 4.92
C ALA A 63 32.74 -10.27 4.57
N GLY A 64 32.32 -11.47 5.01
CA GLY A 64 33.01 -12.73 4.72
C GLY A 64 32.84 -13.25 3.28
N GLN A 65 31.92 -12.66 2.51
CA GLN A 65 31.65 -13.01 1.11
C GLN A 65 32.45 -12.16 0.12
N ILE A 66 33.10 -11.09 0.59
CA ILE A 66 33.91 -10.22 -0.27
C ILE A 66 35.16 -10.98 -0.71
N GLY A 67 35.34 -11.13 -2.03
CA GLY A 67 36.54 -11.74 -2.61
C GLY A 67 36.58 -13.27 -2.57
N ARG A 68 35.50 -13.94 -2.16
CA ARG A 68 35.33 -15.40 -2.35
C ARG A 68 34.92 -15.72 -3.79
N GLY A 69 35.62 -16.68 -4.41
CA GLY A 69 35.29 -17.20 -5.74
C GLY A 69 35.14 -16.11 -6.81
N ASP A 70 34.14 -16.25 -7.67
CA ASP A 70 33.77 -15.22 -8.68
C ASP A 70 33.18 -13.94 -8.05
N GLY A 71 32.95 -13.95 -6.73
CA GLY A 71 32.35 -12.87 -5.96
C GLY A 71 30.88 -12.62 -6.29
N LYS A 72 30.21 -13.57 -6.97
CA LYS A 72 28.80 -13.48 -7.36
C LYS A 72 27.94 -14.31 -6.42
N VAL A 73 26.81 -13.74 -6.00
CA VAL A 73 25.81 -14.36 -5.12
C VAL A 73 24.44 -14.22 -5.74
N ILE A 74 23.54 -15.16 -5.44
CA ILE A 74 22.14 -15.07 -5.83
C ILE A 74 21.46 -14.11 -4.86
N VAL A 75 20.83 -13.08 -5.40
CA VAL A 75 20.11 -12.07 -4.64
C VAL A 75 18.64 -12.18 -4.96
N ARG A 76 17.84 -12.38 -3.93
CA ARG A 76 16.38 -12.39 -4.00
C ARG A 76 15.81 -11.08 -3.46
N TYR A 77 14.68 -10.65 -4.00
CA TYR A 77 14.04 -9.40 -3.62
C TYR A 77 12.53 -9.49 -3.76
N ASP A 78 11.79 -8.76 -2.93
CA ASP A 78 10.34 -8.60 -3.10
C ASP A 78 10.06 -7.39 -4.00
N PRO A 79 9.40 -7.54 -5.16
CA PRO A 79 8.99 -6.39 -5.98
C PRO A 79 8.03 -5.43 -5.26
N ARG A 80 7.32 -5.88 -4.22
CA ARG A 80 6.40 -5.06 -3.42
C ARG A 80 7.13 -4.22 -2.39
N ASP A 81 8.30 -4.67 -1.93
CA ASP A 81 9.17 -3.94 -1.01
C ASP A 81 10.64 -4.23 -1.35
N ILE A 82 11.28 -3.27 -2.01
CA ILE A 82 12.70 -3.37 -2.37
C ILE A 82 13.63 -2.85 -1.27
N SER A 83 13.14 -2.57 -0.05
CA SER A 83 13.98 -2.12 1.07
C SER A 83 14.96 -3.14 1.60
N MET A 84 14.67 -4.40 1.32
CA MET A 84 15.44 -5.53 1.78
C MET A 84 15.64 -6.51 0.64
N ILE A 85 16.83 -7.09 0.62
CA ILE A 85 17.18 -8.20 -0.25
C ILE A 85 17.66 -9.37 0.60
N TRP A 86 17.54 -10.57 0.06
CA TRP A 86 18.05 -11.79 0.66
C TRP A 86 19.16 -12.33 -0.21
N VAL A 87 20.32 -12.56 0.39
CA VAL A 87 21.51 -13.06 -0.29
C VAL A 87 21.67 -14.52 0.06
N GLU A 88 21.63 -15.38 -0.95
CA GLU A 88 21.87 -16.80 -0.80
C GLU A 88 23.37 -17.05 -0.60
N LEU A 89 23.72 -17.70 0.51
CA LEU A 89 25.08 -18.14 0.82
C LEU A 89 25.35 -19.55 0.28
N GLU A 90 26.63 -19.95 0.24
CA GLU A 90 27.04 -21.29 -0.23
C GLU A 90 26.41 -22.44 0.57
N ASP A 91 26.05 -22.20 1.84
CA ASP A 91 25.41 -23.20 2.70
C ASP A 91 23.87 -23.24 2.56
N GLY A 92 23.31 -22.51 1.59
CA GLY A 92 21.88 -22.43 1.32
C GLY A 92 21.10 -21.52 2.27
N ARG A 93 21.77 -20.88 3.24
CA ARG A 93 21.13 -19.89 4.13
C ARG A 93 21.00 -18.55 3.44
N TYR A 94 20.00 -17.79 3.88
CA TYR A 94 19.79 -16.43 3.40
C TYR A 94 20.30 -15.40 4.41
N VAL A 95 21.00 -14.39 3.91
CA VAL A 95 21.39 -13.21 4.66
C VAL A 95 20.56 -12.03 4.22
N GLU A 96 19.89 -11.39 5.17
CA GLU A 96 19.20 -10.14 4.91
C GLU A 96 20.19 -8.99 4.73
N ALA A 97 20.01 -8.20 3.67
CA ALA A 97 20.71 -6.95 3.47
C ALA A 97 19.72 -5.83 3.15
N ARG A 98 19.84 -4.73 3.89
CA ARG A 98 18.98 -3.54 3.72
C ARG A 98 19.70 -2.48 2.91
N TYR A 99 18.99 -1.41 2.58
CA TYR A 99 19.62 -0.22 2.00
C TYR A 99 20.85 0.22 2.80
N ARG A 100 21.92 0.55 2.07
CA ARG A 100 23.09 1.19 2.66
C ARG A 100 22.74 2.59 3.17
N ASN A 101 21.88 3.30 2.46
CA ASN A 101 21.32 4.58 2.91
C ASN A 101 19.94 4.35 3.56
N LEU A 102 19.90 4.38 4.89
CA LEU A 102 18.69 4.16 5.69
C LEU A 102 17.68 5.32 5.63
N GLU A 103 18.07 6.47 5.06
CA GLU A 103 17.14 7.59 4.83
C GLU A 103 16.11 7.26 3.75
N ILE A 104 16.41 6.28 2.88
CA ILE A 104 15.48 5.80 1.88
C ILE A 104 14.44 4.96 2.60
N PRO A 105 13.17 5.38 2.65
CA PRO A 105 12.14 4.58 3.28
C PRO A 105 11.80 3.36 2.41
N PRO A 106 11.02 2.39 2.92
CA PRO A 106 10.54 1.28 2.10
C PRO A 106 9.68 1.75 0.94
N VAL A 107 9.89 1.12 -0.22
CA VAL A 107 9.31 1.48 -1.52
C VAL A 107 9.15 0.21 -2.35
N SER A 108 8.09 0.13 -3.16
CA SER A 108 7.93 -0.93 -4.15
C SER A 108 8.78 -0.68 -5.40
N LEU A 109 9.11 -1.75 -6.13
CA LEU A 109 9.87 -1.65 -7.38
C LEU A 109 9.15 -0.80 -8.43
N TRP A 110 7.81 -0.81 -8.44
CA TRP A 110 7.02 0.00 -9.36
C TRP A 110 7.12 1.49 -9.04
N GLU A 111 6.95 1.88 -7.78
CA GLU A 111 7.11 3.27 -7.33
C GLU A 111 8.52 3.79 -7.62
N TYR A 112 9.55 2.97 -7.37
CA TYR A 112 10.93 3.30 -7.71
C TYR A 112 11.10 3.61 -9.20
N ARG A 113 10.59 2.73 -10.07
CA ARG A 113 10.68 2.90 -11.53
C ARG A 113 9.98 4.17 -11.99
N GLU A 114 8.80 4.44 -11.43
CA GLU A 114 8.02 5.63 -11.75
C GLU A 114 8.71 6.92 -11.28
N ALA A 115 9.26 6.93 -10.06
CA ALA A 115 10.07 8.02 -9.53
C ALA A 115 11.29 8.30 -10.42
N MET A 116 12.00 7.25 -10.84
CA MET A 116 13.15 7.37 -11.73
C MET A 116 12.78 7.85 -13.13
N ARG A 117 11.60 7.45 -13.64
CA ARG A 117 11.07 7.95 -14.91
C ARG A 117 10.80 9.46 -14.84
N LYS A 118 10.14 9.92 -13.77
CA LYS A 118 9.90 11.35 -13.51
C LYS A 118 11.19 12.14 -13.34
N ALA A 119 12.15 11.61 -12.58
CA ALA A 119 13.46 12.25 -12.38
C ALA A 119 14.20 12.48 -13.71
N ARG A 120 14.20 11.48 -14.60
CA ARG A 120 14.79 11.58 -15.94
C ARG A 120 14.09 12.63 -16.80
N ALA A 121 12.75 12.67 -16.77
CA ALA A 121 11.97 13.66 -17.51
C ALA A 121 12.26 15.09 -17.04
N LEU A 122 12.55 15.29 -15.76
CA LEU A 122 12.93 16.58 -15.17
C LEU A 122 14.42 16.93 -15.35
N GLY A 123 15.20 16.09 -16.03
CA GLY A 123 16.64 16.32 -16.22
C GLY A 123 17.49 16.22 -14.95
N LYS A 124 16.93 15.70 -13.85
CA LYS A 124 17.66 15.56 -12.58
C LYS A 124 18.78 14.54 -12.75
N SER A 125 20.02 15.03 -12.78
CA SER A 125 21.24 14.21 -12.79
C SER A 125 21.91 14.32 -11.43
N GLY A 126 21.82 13.27 -10.62
CA GLY A 126 22.40 13.21 -9.28
C GLY A 126 22.48 11.78 -8.77
N SER A 127 22.93 11.60 -7.52
CA SER A 127 22.84 10.32 -6.81
C SER A 127 21.40 9.81 -6.83
N LYS A 128 21.15 8.70 -7.53
CA LYS A 128 19.79 8.13 -7.69
C LYS A 128 19.16 7.80 -6.34
N GLU A 129 19.98 7.42 -5.35
CA GLU A 129 19.56 7.17 -3.97
C GLU A 129 19.00 8.44 -3.30
N LEU A 130 19.68 9.59 -3.45
CA LEU A 130 19.21 10.87 -2.91
C LEU A 130 17.97 11.38 -3.64
N VAL A 131 17.94 11.23 -4.97
CA VAL A 131 16.77 11.59 -5.78
C VAL A 131 15.56 10.73 -5.39
N LEU A 132 15.77 9.44 -5.13
CA LEU A 132 14.72 8.54 -4.67
C LEU A 132 14.20 8.95 -3.28
N ALA A 133 15.10 9.17 -2.33
CA ALA A 133 14.74 9.60 -0.97
C ALA A 133 13.90 10.88 -1.00
N GLU A 134 14.33 11.88 -1.78
CA GLU A 134 13.61 13.14 -1.93
C GLU A 134 12.23 12.96 -2.58
N LEU A 135 12.13 12.17 -3.67
CA LEU A 135 10.85 11.94 -4.33
C LEU A 135 9.85 11.23 -3.44
N ILE A 136 10.29 10.25 -2.65
CA ILE A 136 9.41 9.55 -1.70
C ILE A 136 8.98 10.49 -0.57
N ARG A 137 9.89 11.33 -0.07
CA ARG A 137 9.58 12.34 0.96
C ARG A 137 8.49 13.29 0.46
N LEU A 138 8.64 13.82 -0.75
CA LEU A 138 7.66 14.70 -1.38
C LEU A 138 6.31 14.02 -1.57
N GLN A 139 6.29 12.77 -2.06
CA GLN A 139 5.05 12.02 -2.24
C GLN A 139 4.30 11.84 -0.91
N ARG A 140 5.00 11.45 0.15
CA ARG A 140 4.40 11.28 1.48
C ARG A 140 3.88 12.59 2.05
N GLN A 141 4.53 13.71 1.76
CA GLN A 141 4.04 15.03 2.15
C GLN A 141 2.72 15.36 1.44
N VAL A 142 2.65 15.18 0.13
CA VAL A 142 1.42 15.41 -0.66
C VAL A 142 0.29 14.51 -0.20
N GLU A 143 0.57 13.24 0.10
CA GLU A 143 -0.41 12.31 0.65
C GLU A 143 -0.91 12.74 2.03
N ALA A 144 -0.02 13.20 2.90
CA ALA A 144 -0.38 13.69 4.24
C ALA A 144 -1.26 14.95 4.15
N GLU A 145 -0.90 15.90 3.28
CA GLU A 145 -1.67 17.12 3.02
C GLU A 145 -3.06 16.77 2.48
N SER A 146 -3.13 15.88 1.48
CA SER A 146 -4.39 15.42 0.88
C SER A 146 -5.29 14.74 1.90
N ARG A 147 -4.74 13.84 2.74
CA ARG A 147 -5.49 13.21 3.84
C ARG A 147 -5.99 14.24 4.84
N GLY A 148 -5.20 15.28 5.14
CA GLY A 148 -5.60 16.40 5.98
C GLY A 148 -6.80 17.14 5.41
N LEU A 149 -6.77 17.46 4.12
CA LEU A 149 -7.86 18.11 3.39
C LEU A 149 -9.13 17.24 3.39
N THR A 150 -9.03 15.96 3.04
CA THR A 150 -10.19 15.05 3.04
C THR A 150 -10.78 14.89 4.46
N ARG A 151 -9.94 14.80 5.50
CA ARG A 151 -10.41 14.78 6.89
C ARG A 151 -11.08 16.09 7.30
N ALA A 152 -10.56 17.23 6.86
CA ALA A 152 -11.17 18.54 7.13
C ALA A 152 -12.52 18.68 6.42
N GLU A 153 -12.60 18.26 5.16
CA GLU A 153 -13.84 18.24 4.38
C GLU A 153 -14.88 17.32 5.01
N ARG A 154 -14.50 16.11 5.43
CA ARG A 154 -15.39 15.18 6.15
C ARG A 154 -15.96 15.83 7.42
N ARG A 155 -15.12 16.45 8.24
CA ARG A 155 -15.55 17.18 9.45
C ARG A 155 -16.46 18.37 9.13
N SER A 156 -16.26 19.04 8.00
CA SER A 156 -17.14 20.14 7.57
C SER A 156 -18.52 19.62 7.14
N ARG A 157 -18.56 18.51 6.40
CA ARG A 157 -19.80 17.84 6.00
C ARG A 157 -20.58 17.31 7.20
N GLU A 158 -19.90 16.67 8.16
CA GLU A 158 -20.50 16.22 9.43
C GLU A 158 -21.13 17.41 10.18
N ARG A 159 -20.41 18.54 10.35
CA ARG A 159 -20.95 19.74 11.00
C ARG A 159 -22.16 20.34 10.26
N LYS A 160 -22.12 20.40 8.93
CA LYS A 160 -23.26 20.89 8.14
C LYS A 160 -24.49 19.99 8.30
N GLY A 161 -24.29 18.67 8.31
CA GLY A 161 -25.35 17.69 8.58
C GLY A 161 -25.94 17.82 9.99
N THR A 162 -25.12 18.10 11.00
CA THR A 162 -25.62 18.37 12.37
C THR A 162 -26.44 19.66 12.43
N LEU A 163 -26.01 20.73 11.77
CA LEU A 163 -26.73 22.01 11.69
C LEU A 163 -28.09 21.87 10.97
N GLU A 164 -28.13 21.11 9.88
CA GLU A 164 -29.38 20.78 9.17
C GLU A 164 -30.31 19.93 10.06
N GLY A 165 -29.78 18.95 10.80
CA GLY A 165 -30.55 18.14 11.75
C GLY A 165 -31.13 18.95 12.93
N THR A 166 -30.39 19.95 13.43
CA THR A 166 -30.90 20.86 14.47
C THR A 166 -31.98 21.82 13.94
N ASN A 167 -31.86 22.30 12.70
CA ASN A 167 -32.86 23.20 12.10
C ASN A 167 -34.18 22.48 11.80
N SER A 168 -34.15 21.19 11.43
CA SER A 168 -35.37 20.38 11.27
C SER A 168 -36.09 20.12 12.60
N ALA A 169 -35.36 19.96 13.70
CA ALA A 169 -35.95 19.81 15.04
C ALA A 169 -36.60 21.11 15.55
N VAL A 170 -36.05 22.28 15.19
CA VAL A 170 -36.63 23.59 15.55
C VAL A 170 -37.88 23.89 14.71
N SER A 171 -37.91 23.52 13.43
CA SER A 171 -39.06 23.73 12.54
C SER A 171 -40.32 22.94 12.95
N THR A 172 -40.21 21.92 13.79
CA THR A 172 -41.36 21.08 14.19
C THR A 172 -42.20 21.75 15.31
N ASN A 173 -41.69 22.80 15.96
CA ASN A 173 -42.41 23.53 17.02
C ASN A 173 -43.08 24.83 16.58
N GLU A 174 -43.00 25.22 15.30
CA GLU A 174 -43.55 26.49 14.79
C GLU A 174 -44.95 26.34 14.17
N GLY A 175 -45.75 25.40 14.69
CA GLY A 175 -46.99 24.91 14.05
C GLY A 175 -48.32 25.19 14.77
N LEU A 176 -48.39 26.11 15.73
CA LEU A 176 -49.66 26.52 16.34
C LEU A 176 -49.79 28.05 16.39
N ARG A 177 -50.05 28.66 15.23
CA ARG A 177 -50.66 29.99 15.17
C ARG A 177 -52.11 29.84 14.72
N ALA A 178 -53.02 30.54 15.41
CA ALA A 178 -54.42 30.61 15.06
C ALA A 178 -54.59 31.17 13.64
N ILE A 179 -55.34 30.44 12.81
CA ILE A 179 -55.72 30.88 11.46
C ILE A 179 -56.75 32.00 11.63
N ASP A 180 -56.40 33.21 11.22
CA ASP A 180 -57.35 34.30 11.07
C ASP A 180 -58.17 34.07 9.79
N THR A 181 -59.43 33.68 9.97
CA THR A 181 -60.36 33.34 8.87
C THR A 181 -60.98 34.59 8.22
N GLY A 182 -60.42 35.78 8.43
CA GLY A 182 -60.95 37.05 7.93
C GLY A 182 -60.44 37.52 6.55
N ASP A 183 -59.42 36.88 5.97
CA ASP A 183 -58.80 37.37 4.73
C ASP A 183 -59.44 36.78 3.45
N THR A 184 -60.33 37.55 2.83
CA THR A 184 -61.00 37.23 1.56
C THR A 184 -60.27 37.74 0.32
N SER A 185 -59.03 38.23 0.45
CA SER A 185 -58.26 38.78 -0.68
C SER A 185 -57.55 37.73 -1.54
N ARG A 186 -57.68 36.43 -1.23
CA ARG A 186 -57.01 35.37 -1.97
C ARG A 186 -57.75 35.04 -3.28
N PRO A 187 -57.07 35.02 -4.43
CA PRO A 187 -57.73 34.69 -5.69
C PRO A 187 -58.23 33.24 -5.67
N LEU A 188 -59.53 33.07 -5.92
CA LEU A 188 -60.16 31.77 -6.10
C LEU A 188 -59.61 31.13 -7.37
N PHE A 189 -58.82 30.08 -7.22
CA PHE A 189 -58.37 29.26 -8.35
C PHE A 189 -59.57 28.51 -8.96
N LYS A 190 -59.60 28.46 -10.29
CA LYS A 190 -60.66 27.78 -11.04
C LYS A 190 -60.44 26.28 -10.98
N VAL A 191 -61.30 25.56 -10.27
CA VAL A 191 -61.28 24.09 -10.21
C VAL A 191 -62.00 23.56 -11.45
N GLU A 192 -61.26 22.93 -12.36
CA GLU A 192 -61.87 22.13 -13.43
C GLU A 192 -62.30 20.77 -12.86
N ARG A 193 -63.58 20.45 -13.07
CA ARG A 193 -64.22 19.22 -12.61
C ARG A 193 -64.06 18.17 -13.72
N TRP A 194 -63.36 17.08 -13.42
CA TRP A 194 -63.38 15.85 -14.20
C TRP A 194 -64.48 14.93 -13.66
#